data_AF-A4HT61-F1
#
_entry.id   AF-A4HT61-F1
#
_cell.length_a   1.000
_cell.length_b   1.000
_cell.length_c   1.000
_cell.angle_alpha   90.00
_cell.angle_beta   90.00
_cell.angle_gamma   90.00
#
_symmetry.space_group_name_H-M   'P 1'
#
loop_
_entity.id
_entity.type
_entity.pdbx_description
1 polymer ?
#
loop_
_entity_poly.entity_id
_entity_poly.type
_entity_poly.pdbx_seq_one_letter_code
_entity_poly.pdbx_strand_id
1 'polypeptide(L)'
;MFRMKSLKLLVVIGLSLALCSTFSLAAENGKRLYPACGVIEHTTSASSQVTSTLHSFSGRTHSLTMTCLAYEVVSVKNDHTDKDYCLVEHQTEYMYALTIHAVYTTGNGATVERNFSIRDMRGGSLTELKVAMPTRSQFSVMFTNLATDTRCNLQVRALLSYEMADKARVGNNTPTVVAVSPRTVYSKSADRSVLVLDHGVGQVPQSTDIVSLVDFSQGTCAQPDGDVLYMDYFTAIPDTVHVYGNRAQFSVRAITFREPNTYRVCYRAQNSHVATQIGVITVYAGNPAYYDVVGGANEKGEVLVGTETTIKFYGYGLDTRKNGDEAKFVEFTKECDTGRPAGGVPLADDLEPEDNYGPNTTYSLWKSTITEGGSYKVCYKRKAANAWTEVPFIEDVAIADRPGESTTKAPAPTPTHPSTHEECPMATETVERPWSKFKSAKIVLTTKKLPSDFLSTLSSLLCLRRSMFTLAYLKHNSEGKQVVFLVLNCEENENAAVRECSSIERLNYFVSLSKKQLEDHGIESVQGSTHMLAFDEDEGSSGNVFGLILLCVSILAAGGMVVFAVGRYMERRHHFVQFGLDDDDIDDMYDFNAAPRSAMRNEYDVAPQAEPTCIVNSVIEIED
;
A
#
# COMPACT_ATOMS: atom_id res chain seq x y z
N MET A 1 36.46 47.54 7.71
CA MET A 1 36.21 46.72 6.49
C MET A 1 36.12 45.21 6.75
N PHE A 2 36.62 44.67 7.87
CA PHE A 2 36.61 43.22 8.15
C PHE A 2 35.27 42.61 8.58
N ARG A 3 34.26 43.39 9.00
CA ARG A 3 32.96 42.84 9.45
C ARG A 3 32.03 42.35 8.33
N MET A 4 32.17 42.81 7.08
CA MET A 4 31.27 42.41 5.97
C MET A 4 31.60 41.06 5.32
N LYS A 5 32.82 40.52 5.49
CA LYS A 5 33.20 39.23 4.88
C LYS A 5 32.59 38.03 5.63
N SER A 6 32.40 38.14 6.94
CA SER A 6 31.84 37.05 7.76
C SER A 6 30.36 36.79 7.48
N LEU A 7 29.58 37.83 7.15
CA LEU A 7 28.14 37.68 6.92
C LEU A 7 27.84 36.93 5.61
N LYS A 8 28.63 37.15 4.55
CA LYS A 8 28.46 36.44 3.27
C LYS A 8 28.74 34.93 3.41
N LEU A 9 29.69 34.53 4.26
CA LEU A 9 30.01 33.13 4.46
C LEU A 9 28.87 32.38 5.19
N LEU A 10 28.26 33.01 6.20
CA LEU A 10 27.12 32.44 6.93
C LEU A 10 25.88 32.25 6.06
N VAL A 11 25.58 33.19 5.16
CA VAL A 11 24.43 33.07 4.25
C VAL A 11 24.64 31.94 3.23
N VAL A 12 25.87 31.76 2.72
CA VAL A 12 26.17 30.65 1.78
C VAL A 12 26.05 29.30 2.48
N ILE A 13 26.53 29.17 3.71
CA ILE A 13 26.39 27.95 4.51
C ILE A 13 24.91 27.69 4.83
N GLY A 14 24.14 28.73 5.18
CA GLY A 14 22.70 28.61 5.44
C GLY A 14 21.89 28.17 4.21
N LEU A 15 22.19 28.72 3.02
CA LEU A 15 21.52 28.31 1.78
C LEU A 15 21.86 26.86 1.38
N SER A 16 23.12 26.44 1.57
CA SER A 16 23.53 25.07 1.23
C SER A 16 22.94 24.03 2.18
N LEU A 17 22.74 24.36 3.46
CA LEU A 17 22.02 23.51 4.42
C LEU A 17 20.52 23.42 4.11
N ALA A 18 19.86 24.51 3.72
CA ALA A 18 18.43 24.51 3.38
C ALA A 18 18.12 23.79 2.05
N LEU A 19 19.06 23.83 1.09
CA LEU A 19 18.94 23.03 -0.13
C LEU A 19 19.12 21.53 0.17
N CYS A 20 20.01 21.14 1.08
CA CYS A 20 20.24 19.71 1.39
C CYS A 20 19.04 19.02 2.07
N SER A 21 18.21 19.72 2.85
CA SER A 21 17.09 19.11 3.57
C SER A 21 15.93 18.70 2.65
N THR A 22 15.62 19.48 1.61
CA THR A 22 14.61 19.07 0.61
C THR A 22 15.10 17.95 -0.30
N PHE A 23 16.41 17.86 -0.56
CA PHE A 23 17.01 16.75 -1.32
C PHE A 23 16.96 15.40 -0.58
N SER A 24 16.86 15.41 0.76
CA SER A 24 16.89 14.19 1.57
C SER A 24 15.56 13.43 1.56
N LEU A 25 14.42 14.13 1.63
CA LEU A 25 13.09 13.51 1.70
C LEU A 25 12.74 12.65 0.48
N ALA A 26 13.04 13.13 -0.74
CA ALA A 26 12.76 12.34 -1.95
C ALA A 26 13.70 11.12 -2.09
N ALA A 27 14.95 11.22 -1.62
CA ALA A 27 15.88 10.09 -1.59
C ALA A 27 15.45 9.03 -0.56
N GLU A 28 14.93 9.44 0.58
CA GLU A 28 14.33 8.54 1.58
C GLU A 28 13.09 7.84 1.04
N ASN A 29 12.18 8.56 0.38
CA ASN A 29 10.94 7.99 -0.15
C ASN A 29 11.20 6.92 -1.23
N GLY A 30 12.18 7.14 -2.12
CA GLY A 30 12.59 6.15 -3.11
C GLY A 30 13.24 4.90 -2.49
N LYS A 31 14.03 5.08 -1.41
CA LYS A 31 14.65 3.99 -0.66
C LYS A 31 13.65 3.17 0.16
N ARG A 32 12.62 3.81 0.72
CA ARG A 32 11.54 3.13 1.45
C ARG A 32 10.71 2.25 0.53
N LEU A 33 10.26 2.76 -0.62
CA LEU A 33 9.39 1.98 -1.51
C LEU A 33 10.11 0.83 -2.24
N TYR A 34 11.41 0.97 -2.53
CA TYR A 34 12.16 0.01 -3.35
C TYR A 34 13.58 -0.26 -2.81
N PRO A 35 13.75 -0.75 -1.56
CA PRO A 35 15.08 -1.08 -1.04
C PRO A 35 15.81 -2.12 -1.92
N ALA A 36 15.04 -2.98 -2.61
CA ALA A 36 15.53 -3.98 -3.55
C ALA A 36 16.16 -3.41 -4.84
N CYS A 37 15.91 -2.14 -5.18
CA CYS A 37 16.43 -1.52 -6.41
C CYS A 37 17.91 -1.10 -6.32
N GLY A 38 18.59 -1.45 -5.22
CA GLY A 38 19.98 -1.05 -4.99
C GLY A 38 20.09 0.33 -4.37
N VAL A 39 21.29 0.62 -3.85
CA VAL A 39 21.55 1.83 -3.04
C VAL A 39 22.13 2.99 -3.83
N ILE A 40 22.53 2.77 -5.09
CA ILE A 40 23.19 3.78 -5.93
C ILE A 40 22.15 4.50 -6.77
N GLU A 41 21.98 5.79 -6.49
CA GLU A 41 21.14 6.67 -7.28
C GLU A 41 21.88 7.16 -8.52
N HIS A 42 21.21 7.05 -9.67
CA HIS A 42 21.63 7.63 -10.94
C HIS A 42 20.71 8.80 -11.28
N THR A 43 21.30 9.92 -11.71
CA THR A 43 20.54 11.13 -12.03
C THR A 43 21.02 11.73 -13.34
N THR A 44 20.08 12.15 -14.18
CA THR A 44 20.36 12.89 -15.43
C THR A 44 19.23 13.88 -15.72
N SER A 45 19.48 14.83 -16.62
CA SER A 45 18.48 15.82 -17.06
C SER A 45 18.45 15.91 -18.59
N ALA A 46 17.29 16.22 -19.14
CA ALA A 46 17.09 16.42 -20.56
C ALA A 46 16.16 17.60 -20.82
N SER A 47 16.64 18.55 -21.62
CA SER A 47 15.79 19.57 -22.23
C SER A 47 14.79 18.96 -23.19
N SER A 48 13.73 19.70 -23.48
CA SER A 48 12.71 19.37 -24.50
C SER A 48 13.30 18.72 -25.77
N GLN A 49 12.76 17.57 -26.16
CA GLN A 49 13.18 16.76 -27.32
C GLN A 49 14.62 16.24 -27.28
N VAL A 50 15.31 16.30 -26.14
CA VAL A 50 16.67 15.78 -25.97
C VAL A 50 16.65 14.40 -25.31
N THR A 51 17.59 13.54 -25.73
CA THR A 51 17.89 12.26 -25.08
C THR A 51 19.21 12.35 -24.34
N SER A 52 19.21 11.96 -23.07
CA SER A 52 20.36 11.93 -22.18
C SER A 52 20.61 10.52 -21.67
N THR A 53 21.87 10.15 -21.50
CA THR A 53 22.24 8.87 -20.88
C THR A 53 22.11 8.94 -19.37
N LEU A 54 21.28 8.07 -18.79
CA LEU A 54 21.12 7.92 -17.35
C LEU A 54 22.18 6.98 -16.76
N HIS A 55 22.40 5.84 -17.40
CA HIS A 55 23.39 4.85 -16.98
C HIS A 55 23.98 4.11 -18.19
N SER A 56 25.28 3.86 -18.17
CA SER A 56 25.96 3.04 -19.18
C SER A 56 26.55 1.81 -18.51
N PHE A 57 26.16 0.62 -18.97
CA PHE A 57 26.64 -0.63 -18.39
C PHE A 57 28.07 -0.91 -18.86
N SER A 58 28.92 -1.40 -17.95
CA SER A 58 30.32 -1.71 -18.26
C SER A 58 30.42 -2.99 -19.10
N GLY A 59 31.06 -2.88 -20.27
CA GLY A 59 31.35 -4.03 -21.12
C GLY A 59 30.25 -4.35 -22.15
N ARG A 60 30.44 -5.46 -22.88
CA ARG A 60 29.48 -5.96 -23.87
C ARG A 60 29.03 -7.36 -23.47
N THR A 61 27.73 -7.59 -23.37
CA THR A 61 27.14 -8.86 -22.92
C THR A 61 26.00 -9.30 -23.84
N HIS A 62 25.56 -10.56 -23.75
CA HIS A 62 24.46 -11.06 -24.59
C HIS A 62 23.09 -10.74 -24.01
N SER A 63 22.99 -10.54 -22.71
CA SER A 63 21.72 -10.23 -22.07
C SER A 63 21.87 -9.31 -20.87
N LEU A 64 20.88 -8.46 -20.71
CA LEU A 64 20.67 -7.61 -19.55
C LEU A 64 19.30 -7.96 -18.96
N THR A 65 19.30 -8.40 -17.71
CA THR A 65 18.07 -8.55 -16.92
C THR A 65 17.98 -7.37 -15.98
N MET A 66 17.01 -6.49 -16.19
CA MET A 66 16.64 -5.46 -15.21
C MET A 66 15.72 -6.11 -14.18
N THR A 67 16.21 -6.26 -12.96
CA THR A 67 15.46 -6.93 -11.89
C THR A 67 14.73 -5.97 -10.98
N CYS A 68 15.10 -4.70 -10.98
CA CYS A 68 14.36 -3.66 -10.27
C CYS A 68 14.66 -2.31 -10.92
N LEU A 69 13.64 -1.50 -11.11
CA LEU A 69 13.75 -0.12 -11.58
C LEU A 69 12.79 0.76 -10.78
N ALA A 70 13.34 1.61 -9.94
CA ALA A 70 12.61 2.69 -9.29
C ALA A 70 13.16 4.00 -9.83
N TYR A 71 12.29 4.95 -10.15
CA TYR A 71 12.75 6.27 -10.57
C TYR A 71 11.76 7.35 -10.16
N GLU A 72 12.16 8.60 -10.29
CA GLU A 72 11.33 9.78 -10.14
C GLU A 72 11.67 10.75 -11.26
N VAL A 73 10.66 11.36 -11.87
CA VAL A 73 10.84 12.40 -12.88
C VAL A 73 10.24 13.68 -12.34
N VAL A 74 11.05 14.73 -12.29
CA VAL A 74 10.67 16.05 -11.78
C VAL A 74 10.96 17.12 -12.83
N SER A 75 10.14 18.17 -12.84
CA SER A 75 10.40 19.37 -13.64
C SER A 75 11.48 20.23 -12.97
N VAL A 76 12.51 20.59 -13.73
CA VAL A 76 13.56 21.51 -13.27
C VAL A 76 13.05 22.93 -13.48
N LYS A 77 12.53 23.54 -12.41
CA LYS A 77 12.06 24.93 -12.43
C LYS A 77 13.27 25.87 -12.46
N ASN A 78 13.53 26.46 -13.63
CA ASN A 78 14.65 27.41 -13.80
C ASN A 78 14.30 28.84 -13.33
N ASP A 79 13.01 29.16 -13.21
CA ASP A 79 12.54 30.53 -13.08
C ASP A 79 11.96 30.83 -11.69
N HIS A 80 12.04 32.09 -11.26
CA HIS A 80 11.38 32.62 -10.04
C HIS A 80 9.84 32.61 -10.14
N THR A 81 9.29 31.99 -11.17
CA THR A 81 7.86 31.77 -11.35
C THR A 81 7.56 30.32 -11.03
N ASP A 82 6.56 30.05 -10.18
CA ASP A 82 6.14 28.69 -9.83
C ASP A 82 5.57 27.85 -10.99
N LYS A 83 5.52 28.43 -12.20
CA LYS A 83 4.98 27.83 -13.40
C LYS A 83 5.83 26.64 -13.86
N ASP A 84 5.18 25.48 -13.97
CA ASP A 84 5.77 24.27 -14.54
C ASP A 84 5.49 24.21 -16.05
N TYR A 85 6.51 24.44 -16.87
CA TYR A 85 6.42 24.35 -18.34
C TYR A 85 6.36 22.91 -18.87
N CYS A 86 6.63 21.93 -18.01
CA CYS A 86 6.55 20.52 -18.37
C CYS A 86 5.18 19.91 -18.06
N LEU A 87 4.35 20.60 -17.27
CA LEU A 87 3.04 20.11 -16.83
C LEU A 87 2.16 19.76 -18.03
N VAL A 88 1.59 18.56 -17.99
CA VAL A 88 0.56 18.13 -18.92
C VAL A 88 -0.79 18.37 -18.25
N GLU A 89 -1.65 19.16 -18.88
CA GLU A 89 -2.96 19.47 -18.32
C GLU A 89 -3.76 18.19 -18.05
N HIS A 90 -4.40 18.14 -16.87
CA HIS A 90 -5.21 17.02 -16.38
C HIS A 90 -4.47 15.66 -16.27
N GLN A 91 -3.13 15.62 -16.31
CA GLN A 91 -2.35 14.41 -16.10
C GLN A 91 -1.31 14.59 -15.00
N THR A 92 -1.08 13.52 -14.25
CA THR A 92 -0.05 13.52 -13.19
C THR A 92 1.35 13.18 -13.69
N GLU A 93 1.49 12.61 -14.89
CA GLU A 93 2.77 12.26 -15.48
C GLU A 93 3.24 13.29 -16.53
N TYR A 94 4.53 13.58 -16.51
CA TYR A 94 5.21 14.30 -17.58
C TYR A 94 5.37 13.44 -18.85
N MET A 95 5.63 14.10 -19.98
CA MET A 95 5.92 13.44 -21.25
C MET A 95 7.40 13.05 -21.35
N TYR A 96 7.72 11.77 -21.10
CA TYR A 96 9.08 11.24 -21.23
C TYR A 96 9.08 9.78 -21.71
N ALA A 97 10.27 9.33 -22.14
CA ALA A 97 10.57 7.92 -22.38
C ALA A 97 11.81 7.49 -21.58
N LEU A 98 11.74 6.28 -21.02
CA LEU A 98 12.89 5.56 -20.47
C LEU A 98 13.08 4.30 -21.29
N THR A 99 14.29 4.10 -21.80
CA THR A 99 14.58 2.96 -22.66
C THR A 99 15.92 2.31 -22.31
N ILE A 100 16.01 1.00 -22.47
CA ILE A 100 17.30 0.30 -22.62
C ILE A 100 17.71 0.44 -24.08
N HIS A 101 18.83 1.10 -24.32
CA HIS A 101 19.50 1.17 -25.61
C HIS A 101 20.56 0.07 -25.68
N ALA A 102 20.52 -0.74 -26.73
CA ALA A 102 21.45 -1.83 -26.97
C ALA A 102 22.12 -1.65 -28.33
N VAL A 103 23.45 -1.63 -28.34
CA VAL A 103 24.26 -1.39 -29.55
C VAL A 103 25.20 -2.56 -29.80
N TYR A 104 25.20 -3.08 -31.02
CA TYR A 104 26.19 -4.08 -31.45
C TYR A 104 26.63 -3.88 -32.89
N THR A 105 27.76 -4.48 -33.24
CA THR A 105 28.28 -4.50 -34.60
C THR A 105 28.03 -5.88 -35.20
N THR A 106 27.39 -5.90 -36.36
CA THR A 106 27.14 -7.11 -37.15
C THR A 106 28.43 -7.63 -37.82
N GLY A 107 28.42 -8.87 -38.32
CA GLY A 107 29.59 -9.48 -38.95
C GLY A 107 30.12 -8.74 -40.20
N ASN A 108 29.27 -7.93 -40.84
CA ASN A 108 29.60 -7.04 -41.97
C ASN A 108 30.02 -5.62 -41.54
N GLY A 109 30.22 -5.38 -40.24
CA GLY A 109 30.70 -4.10 -39.71
C GLY A 109 29.63 -3.03 -39.50
N ALA A 110 28.35 -3.31 -39.81
CA ALA A 110 27.27 -2.36 -39.59
C ALA A 110 26.87 -2.31 -38.10
N THR A 111 26.74 -1.11 -37.55
CA THR A 111 26.20 -0.88 -36.22
C THR A 111 24.68 -1.03 -36.24
N VAL A 112 24.14 -1.83 -35.33
CA VAL A 112 22.72 -1.99 -35.10
C VAL A 112 22.40 -1.49 -33.70
N GLU A 113 21.39 -0.63 -33.63
CA GLU A 113 20.88 -0.05 -32.39
C GLU A 113 19.45 -0.52 -32.15
N ARG A 114 19.12 -0.83 -30.89
CA ARG A 114 17.78 -1.22 -30.46
C ARG A 114 17.40 -0.47 -29.20
N ASN A 115 16.13 -0.08 -29.09
CA ASN A 115 15.57 0.60 -27.93
C ASN A 115 14.40 -0.21 -27.38
N PHE A 116 14.43 -0.50 -26.08
CA PHE A 116 13.38 -1.22 -25.37
C PHE A 116 12.79 -0.31 -24.30
N SER A 117 11.50 0.01 -24.39
CA SER A 117 10.83 0.80 -23.35
C SER A 117 10.83 0.05 -22.02
N ILE A 118 11.21 0.75 -20.94
CA ILE A 118 11.19 0.22 -19.57
C ILE A 118 10.24 1.02 -18.66
N ARG A 119 9.42 1.90 -19.26
CA ARG A 119 8.50 2.77 -18.53
C ARG A 119 7.49 2.00 -17.69
N ASP A 120 7.08 0.82 -18.13
CA ASP A 120 6.04 0.02 -17.47
C ASP A 120 6.56 -0.77 -16.25
N MET A 121 7.84 -0.60 -15.87
CA MET A 121 8.39 -1.21 -14.65
C MET A 121 8.09 -0.41 -13.38
N ARG A 122 8.14 0.93 -13.41
CA ARG A 122 7.90 1.75 -12.22
C ARG A 122 6.41 1.86 -11.92
N GLY A 123 6.00 1.52 -10.69
CA GLY A 123 4.60 1.60 -10.24
C GLY A 123 3.63 0.72 -11.03
N GLY A 124 4.16 -0.09 -11.94
CA GLY A 124 3.42 -0.97 -12.83
C GLY A 124 3.52 -2.42 -12.38
N SER A 125 3.12 -3.29 -13.28
CA SER A 125 3.11 -4.74 -13.05
C SER A 125 4.35 -5.44 -13.55
N LEU A 126 5.17 -4.84 -14.42
CA LEU A 126 6.39 -5.49 -14.92
C LEU A 126 7.51 -5.36 -13.87
N THR A 127 7.75 -6.40 -13.08
CA THR A 127 8.75 -6.37 -12.00
C THR A 127 10.14 -6.79 -12.44
N GLU A 128 10.24 -7.60 -13.49
CA GLU A 128 11.51 -7.99 -14.11
C GLU A 128 11.39 -7.91 -15.64
N LEU A 129 12.44 -7.38 -16.29
CA LEU A 129 12.56 -7.34 -17.73
C LEU A 129 13.88 -7.96 -18.19
N LYS A 130 13.81 -8.93 -19.11
CA LYS A 130 14.99 -9.52 -19.72
C LYS A 130 15.13 -9.09 -21.18
N VAL A 131 16.23 -8.41 -21.48
CA VAL A 131 16.64 -8.06 -22.84
C VAL A 131 17.71 -9.03 -23.31
N ALA A 132 17.43 -9.79 -24.35
CA ALA A 132 18.37 -10.71 -24.97
C ALA A 132 18.75 -10.22 -26.38
N MET A 133 20.05 -10.20 -26.66
CA MET A 133 20.62 -9.75 -27.92
C MET A 133 21.32 -10.91 -28.65
N PRO A 134 21.25 -10.94 -29.99
CA PRO A 134 21.84 -12.03 -30.79
C PRO A 134 23.37 -12.06 -30.75
N THR A 135 24.00 -10.95 -30.38
CA THR A 135 25.45 -10.78 -30.26
C THR A 135 25.75 -9.93 -29.03
N ARG A 136 26.97 -10.02 -28.49
CA ARG A 136 27.40 -9.13 -27.40
C ARG A 136 27.14 -7.65 -27.72
N SER A 137 26.26 -7.03 -26.96
CA SER A 137 25.85 -5.64 -27.11
C SER A 137 26.34 -4.81 -25.93
N GLN A 138 26.64 -3.54 -26.21
CA GLN A 138 26.78 -2.53 -25.19
C GLN A 138 25.38 -2.03 -24.82
N PHE A 139 25.06 -2.05 -23.54
CA PHE A 139 23.77 -1.57 -23.04
C PHE A 139 23.93 -0.21 -22.37
N SER A 140 22.86 0.58 -22.41
CA SER A 140 22.72 1.82 -21.64
C SER A 140 21.24 2.10 -21.37
N VAL A 141 20.95 2.88 -20.33
CA VAL A 141 19.60 3.38 -20.02
C VAL A 141 19.52 4.83 -20.50
N MET A 142 18.67 5.10 -21.48
CA MET A 142 18.43 6.43 -22.04
C MET A 142 17.16 7.05 -21.44
N PHE A 143 17.24 8.35 -21.14
CA PHE A 143 16.12 9.19 -20.74
C PHE A 143 15.86 10.24 -21.82
N THR A 144 14.65 10.26 -22.38
CA THR A 144 14.25 11.22 -23.40
C THR A 144 13.11 12.08 -22.89
N ASN A 145 13.30 13.39 -22.92
CA ASN A 145 12.23 14.35 -22.66
C ASN A 145 11.41 14.56 -23.94
N LEU A 146 10.13 14.20 -23.91
CA LEU A 146 9.22 14.25 -25.07
C LEU A 146 8.35 15.52 -25.08
N ALA A 147 8.58 16.46 -24.17
CA ALA A 147 7.86 17.73 -24.14
C ALA A 147 8.08 18.53 -25.43
N THR A 148 7.10 19.33 -25.83
CA THR A 148 7.16 20.20 -27.02
C THR A 148 7.56 21.63 -26.68
N ASP A 149 7.30 22.10 -25.45
CA ASP A 149 7.76 23.41 -24.97
C ASP A 149 9.28 23.37 -24.78
N THR A 150 10.00 24.26 -25.46
CA THR A 150 11.47 24.32 -25.42
C THR A 150 12.03 24.72 -24.06
N ARG A 151 11.22 25.31 -23.19
CA ARG A 151 11.58 25.67 -21.80
C ARG A 151 11.43 24.50 -20.83
N CYS A 152 10.73 23.43 -21.21
CA CYS A 152 10.59 22.26 -20.37
C CYS A 152 11.94 21.55 -20.24
N ASN A 153 12.40 21.39 -19.01
CA ASN A 153 13.55 20.58 -18.65
C ASN A 153 13.12 19.58 -17.58
N LEU A 154 13.33 18.30 -17.86
CA LEU A 154 13.01 17.22 -16.93
C LEU A 154 14.30 16.64 -16.36
N GLN A 155 14.27 16.32 -15.08
CA GLN A 155 15.30 15.55 -14.41
C GLN A 155 14.72 14.21 -13.99
N VAL A 156 15.49 13.14 -14.20
CA VAL A 156 15.18 11.80 -13.70
C VAL A 156 16.21 11.38 -12.68
N ARG A 157 15.74 10.77 -11.60
CA ARG A 157 16.53 10.08 -10.57
C ARG A 157 16.11 8.63 -10.56
N ALA A 158 17.02 7.67 -10.53
CA ALA A 158 16.69 6.26 -10.59
C ALA A 158 17.59 5.38 -9.72
N LEU A 159 16.99 4.36 -9.11
CA LEU A 159 17.65 3.21 -8.50
C LEU A 159 17.42 2.01 -9.42
N LEU A 160 18.51 1.31 -9.73
CA LEU A 160 18.49 0.18 -10.65
C LEU A 160 19.25 -1.01 -10.08
N SER A 161 18.63 -2.19 -10.20
CA SER A 161 19.25 -3.47 -9.92
C SER A 161 19.16 -4.34 -11.16
N TYR A 162 20.29 -4.90 -11.56
CA TYR A 162 20.40 -5.60 -12.83
C TYR A 162 21.41 -6.73 -12.76
N GLU A 163 21.23 -7.69 -13.66
CA GLU A 163 22.17 -8.77 -13.92
C GLU A 163 22.56 -8.77 -15.39
N MET A 164 23.86 -8.93 -15.65
CA MET A 164 24.36 -9.12 -17.00
C MET A 164 24.84 -10.55 -17.16
N ALA A 165 24.42 -11.21 -18.24
CA ALA A 165 24.89 -12.55 -18.56
C ALA A 165 25.55 -12.60 -19.92
N ASP A 166 26.68 -13.30 -19.96
CA ASP A 166 27.56 -13.36 -21.12
C ASP A 166 27.37 -14.64 -21.94
N LYS A 167 26.61 -15.60 -21.39
CA LYS A 167 26.21 -16.82 -22.08
C LYS A 167 24.93 -16.55 -22.84
N ALA A 168 24.94 -16.77 -24.15
CA ALA A 168 23.73 -16.98 -24.94
C ALA A 168 23.05 -18.28 -24.47
N ARG A 169 22.45 -18.29 -23.27
CA ARG A 169 21.63 -19.41 -22.81
C ARG A 169 20.37 -19.41 -23.67
N VAL A 170 20.40 -20.20 -24.74
CA VAL A 170 19.28 -20.76 -25.49
C VAL A 170 18.26 -19.73 -26.00
N GLY A 171 18.37 -19.40 -27.29
CA GLY A 171 17.31 -18.75 -28.08
C GLY A 171 17.67 -17.34 -28.55
N ASN A 172 18.48 -17.21 -29.60
CA ASN A 172 18.84 -15.94 -30.25
C ASN A 172 17.64 -15.12 -30.79
N ASN A 173 16.42 -15.68 -30.73
CA ASN A 173 15.18 -15.06 -31.19
C ASN A 173 14.14 -14.91 -30.05
N THR A 174 14.59 -14.80 -28.80
CA THR A 174 13.67 -14.58 -27.69
C THR A 174 13.17 -13.14 -27.73
N PRO A 175 11.85 -12.90 -27.83
CA PRO A 175 11.33 -11.55 -27.88
C PRO A 175 11.44 -10.86 -26.51
N THR A 176 11.44 -9.53 -26.51
CA THR A 176 11.49 -8.71 -25.30
C THR A 176 10.12 -8.12 -25.01
N VAL A 177 9.67 -8.15 -23.75
CA VAL A 177 8.46 -7.43 -23.35
C VAL A 177 8.76 -5.92 -23.40
N VAL A 178 8.05 -5.18 -24.25
CA VAL A 178 8.28 -3.73 -24.43
C VAL A 178 7.14 -2.87 -23.89
N ALA A 179 5.97 -3.46 -23.67
CA ALA A 179 4.88 -2.76 -23.01
C ALA A 179 3.91 -3.71 -22.31
N VAL A 180 3.28 -3.21 -21.26
CA VAL A 180 2.16 -3.82 -20.54
C VAL A 180 0.99 -2.84 -20.52
N SER A 181 -0.18 -3.26 -20.98
CA SER A 181 -1.39 -2.41 -20.96
C SER A 181 -2.57 -3.16 -20.32
N PRO A 182 -3.21 -2.58 -19.28
CA PRO A 182 -2.77 -1.38 -18.56
C PRO A 182 -1.43 -1.58 -17.86
N ARG A 183 -0.71 -0.50 -17.54
CA ARG A 183 0.61 -0.57 -16.88
C ARG A 183 0.55 -1.28 -15.54
N THR A 184 -0.53 -1.04 -14.79
CA THR A 184 -0.85 -1.72 -13.55
C THR A 184 -1.94 -2.74 -13.84
N VAL A 185 -1.55 -4.00 -13.89
CA VAL A 185 -2.40 -5.16 -14.07
C VAL A 185 -3.02 -5.55 -12.74
N TYR A 186 -4.33 -5.73 -12.72
CA TYR A 186 -5.06 -6.19 -11.55
C TYR A 186 -6.09 -7.24 -11.93
N SER A 187 -6.43 -8.06 -10.95
CA SER A 187 -7.42 -9.11 -11.08
C SER A 187 -8.83 -8.55 -11.24
N LYS A 188 -9.75 -9.34 -11.82
CA LYS A 188 -11.18 -9.00 -11.95
C LYS A 188 -11.47 -7.74 -12.77
N SER A 189 -10.50 -7.26 -13.56
CA SER A 189 -10.75 -6.25 -14.58
C SER A 189 -11.66 -6.81 -15.69
N ALA A 190 -12.60 -5.99 -16.18
CA ALA A 190 -13.40 -6.35 -17.35
C ALA A 190 -12.55 -6.40 -18.63
N ASP A 191 -11.48 -5.59 -18.67
CA ASP A 191 -10.58 -5.51 -19.82
C ASP A 191 -9.47 -6.57 -19.74
N ARG A 192 -9.01 -7.01 -20.92
CA ARG A 192 -7.86 -7.91 -21.01
C ARG A 192 -6.58 -7.13 -20.77
N SER A 193 -5.67 -7.72 -19.99
CA SER A 193 -4.30 -7.24 -19.90
C SER A 193 -3.49 -7.76 -21.08
N VAL A 194 -2.67 -6.90 -21.65
CA VAL A 194 -1.87 -7.21 -22.84
C VAL A 194 -0.39 -6.97 -22.62
N LEU A 195 0.43 -7.88 -23.15
CA LEU A 195 1.87 -7.74 -23.26
C LEU A 195 2.21 -7.52 -24.74
N VAL A 196 3.01 -6.49 -25.02
CA VAL A 196 3.56 -6.26 -26.35
C VAL A 196 5.00 -6.74 -26.39
N LEU A 197 5.30 -7.59 -27.36
CA LEU A 197 6.58 -8.27 -27.50
C LEU A 197 7.29 -7.78 -28.77
N ASP A 198 8.54 -7.34 -28.63
CA ASP A 198 9.44 -7.03 -29.75
C ASP A 198 10.30 -8.24 -30.11
N HIS A 199 10.12 -8.77 -31.32
CA HIS A 199 10.86 -9.93 -31.85
C HIS A 199 12.18 -9.54 -32.52
N GLY A 200 12.41 -8.25 -32.76
CA GLY A 200 13.61 -7.71 -33.37
C GLY A 200 13.57 -7.60 -34.90
N VAL A 201 14.61 -6.98 -35.43
CA VAL A 201 14.66 -6.59 -36.84
C VAL A 201 14.66 -7.82 -37.75
N GLY A 202 13.70 -7.84 -38.69
CA GLY A 202 13.55 -8.90 -39.68
C GLY A 202 12.89 -10.18 -39.14
N GLN A 203 12.52 -10.23 -37.85
CA GLN A 203 11.71 -11.32 -37.31
C GLN A 203 10.24 -10.98 -37.44
N VAL A 204 9.47 -11.89 -38.04
CA VAL A 204 8.01 -11.80 -38.09
C VAL A 204 7.46 -12.72 -37.01
N PRO A 205 6.67 -12.20 -36.05
CA PRO A 205 6.12 -13.01 -34.99
C PRO A 205 5.16 -14.07 -35.53
N GLN A 206 5.29 -15.30 -35.05
CA GLN A 206 4.42 -16.39 -35.44
C GLN A 206 3.24 -16.51 -34.47
N SER A 207 2.04 -16.75 -34.99
CA SER A 207 0.83 -16.97 -34.16
C SER A 207 0.90 -18.27 -33.35
N THR A 208 1.77 -19.19 -33.76
CA THR A 208 2.07 -20.48 -33.14
C THR A 208 3.09 -20.38 -32.00
N ASP A 209 3.69 -19.21 -31.78
CA ASP A 209 4.56 -18.96 -30.63
C ASP A 209 3.74 -18.84 -29.35
N ILE A 210 4.11 -19.61 -28.34
CA ILE A 210 3.37 -19.74 -27.11
C ILE A 210 3.97 -18.81 -26.05
N VAL A 211 3.09 -18.04 -25.43
CA VAL A 211 3.43 -17.23 -24.26
C VAL A 211 2.54 -17.68 -23.12
N SER A 212 3.17 -18.11 -22.03
CA SER A 212 2.49 -18.64 -20.86
C SER A 212 2.98 -17.96 -19.59
N LEU A 213 2.14 -18.01 -18.56
CA LEU A 213 2.41 -17.50 -17.23
C LEU A 213 2.51 -18.68 -16.27
N VAL A 214 3.59 -18.70 -15.49
CA VAL A 214 3.87 -19.71 -14.46
C VAL A 214 3.99 -18.98 -13.13
N ASP A 215 3.38 -19.51 -12.08
CA ASP A 215 3.50 -18.93 -10.73
C ASP A 215 4.98 -18.72 -10.35
N PHE A 216 5.31 -17.51 -9.88
CA PHE A 216 6.66 -17.12 -9.53
C PHE A 216 7.23 -17.93 -8.35
N SER A 217 6.39 -18.39 -7.43
CA SER A 217 6.79 -19.12 -6.22
C SER A 217 6.87 -20.64 -6.41
N GLN A 218 6.15 -21.21 -7.38
CA GLN A 218 6.02 -22.66 -7.52
C GLN A 218 6.97 -23.25 -8.57
N GLY A 219 7.16 -22.58 -9.71
CA GLY A 219 7.82 -23.20 -10.88
C GLY A 219 8.85 -22.34 -11.59
N THR A 220 9.39 -22.88 -12.68
CA THR A 220 10.22 -22.16 -13.66
C THR A 220 9.62 -22.31 -15.06
N CYS A 221 10.07 -21.50 -16.01
CA CYS A 221 9.60 -21.69 -17.40
C CYS A 221 9.99 -23.04 -17.99
N ALA A 222 11.12 -23.63 -17.57
CA ALA A 222 11.57 -24.93 -18.07
C ALA A 222 10.82 -26.10 -17.40
N GLN A 223 10.44 -25.92 -16.14
CA GLN A 223 9.71 -26.89 -15.32
C GLN A 223 8.59 -26.14 -14.59
N PRO A 224 7.43 -25.94 -15.24
CA PRO A 224 6.29 -25.36 -14.56
C PRO A 224 5.82 -26.33 -13.48
N ASP A 225 5.49 -25.79 -12.32
CA ASP A 225 4.76 -26.48 -11.27
C ASP A 225 3.43 -25.74 -11.07
N GLY A 226 2.33 -26.48 -10.88
CA GLY A 226 0.98 -25.93 -10.82
C GLY A 226 0.39 -25.51 -12.17
N ASP A 227 -0.59 -24.60 -12.11
CA ASP A 227 -1.37 -24.15 -13.27
C ASP A 227 -0.55 -23.23 -14.19
N VAL A 228 -0.60 -23.52 -15.49
CA VAL A 228 0.03 -22.72 -16.53
C VAL A 228 -1.03 -21.96 -17.30
N LEU A 229 -0.99 -20.62 -17.26
CA LEU A 229 -1.94 -19.78 -17.97
C LEU A 229 -1.40 -19.41 -19.34
N TYR A 230 -2.14 -19.68 -20.41
CA TYR A 230 -1.73 -19.32 -21.77
C TYR A 230 -2.32 -17.97 -22.19
N MET A 231 -1.52 -17.17 -22.89
CA MET A 231 -1.95 -15.87 -23.40
C MET A 231 -2.31 -15.97 -24.89
N ASP A 232 -3.41 -15.33 -25.28
CA ASP A 232 -3.91 -15.34 -26.65
C ASP A 232 -3.08 -14.43 -27.56
N TYR A 233 -2.84 -14.86 -28.80
CA TYR A 233 -2.10 -14.11 -29.82
C TYR A 233 -2.98 -13.06 -30.52
N PHE A 234 -2.45 -11.84 -30.64
CA PHE A 234 -3.04 -10.77 -31.46
C PHE A 234 -1.96 -10.08 -32.30
N THR A 235 -2.34 -9.64 -33.51
CA THR A 235 -1.49 -8.83 -34.40
C THR A 235 -1.69 -7.32 -34.20
N ALA A 236 -2.87 -6.90 -33.74
CA ALA A 236 -3.20 -5.49 -33.54
C ALA A 236 -2.62 -5.00 -32.21
N ILE A 237 -1.78 -3.98 -32.27
CA ILE A 237 -1.27 -3.25 -31.10
C ILE A 237 -2.36 -2.27 -30.65
N PRO A 238 -2.77 -2.24 -29.37
CA PRO A 238 -3.72 -1.26 -28.87
C PRO A 238 -3.23 0.16 -29.14
N ASP A 239 -4.14 1.07 -29.49
CA ASP A 239 -3.82 2.48 -29.77
C ASP A 239 -3.20 3.21 -28.56
N THR A 240 -3.46 2.70 -27.36
CA THR A 240 -2.88 3.21 -26.10
C THR A 240 -1.40 2.88 -25.93
N VAL A 241 -0.84 1.97 -26.74
CA VAL A 241 0.56 1.54 -26.65
C VAL A 241 1.39 2.16 -27.77
N HIS A 242 2.35 2.99 -27.38
CA HIS A 242 3.35 3.52 -28.29
C HIS A 242 4.54 2.56 -28.44
N VAL A 243 4.87 2.18 -29.67
CA VAL A 243 6.03 1.32 -29.99
C VAL A 243 6.96 2.02 -30.96
N TYR A 244 8.27 1.84 -30.78
CA TYR A 244 9.31 2.39 -31.64
C TYR A 244 9.74 1.37 -32.70
N GLY A 245 9.60 1.68 -33.99
CA GLY A 245 10.08 0.84 -35.10
C GLY A 245 8.96 0.26 -35.97
N ASN A 246 9.28 -0.81 -36.71
CA ASN A 246 8.33 -1.43 -37.63
C ASN A 246 7.30 -2.25 -36.85
N ARG A 247 6.02 -1.84 -36.88
CA ARG A 247 4.90 -2.52 -36.23
C ARG A 247 4.78 -4.01 -36.58
N ALA A 248 5.26 -4.45 -37.75
CA ALA A 248 5.26 -5.86 -38.15
C ALA A 248 6.21 -6.77 -37.34
N GLN A 249 7.14 -6.19 -36.57
CA GLN A 249 8.09 -6.91 -35.71
C GLN A 249 7.55 -7.15 -34.30
N PHE A 250 6.35 -6.63 -34.01
CA PHE A 250 5.71 -6.72 -32.71
C PHE A 250 4.57 -7.73 -32.72
N SER A 251 4.36 -8.39 -31.59
CA SER A 251 3.17 -9.20 -31.36
C SER A 251 2.53 -8.86 -30.04
N VAL A 252 1.23 -9.06 -29.95
CA VAL A 252 0.47 -8.85 -28.72
C VAL A 252 0.07 -10.19 -28.12
N ARG A 253 0.13 -10.27 -26.79
CA ARG A 253 -0.35 -11.40 -26.00
C ARG A 253 -1.33 -10.90 -24.96
N ALA A 254 -2.53 -11.45 -24.92
CA ALA A 254 -3.59 -10.95 -24.05
C ALA A 254 -4.13 -12.03 -23.10
N ILE A 255 -4.56 -11.64 -21.91
CA ILE A 255 -5.19 -12.53 -20.92
C ILE A 255 -6.08 -11.73 -19.96
N THR A 256 -7.06 -12.39 -19.33
CA THR A 256 -7.85 -11.84 -18.23
C THR A 256 -7.44 -12.52 -16.94
N PHE A 257 -7.01 -11.75 -15.95
CA PHE A 257 -6.64 -12.25 -14.64
C PHE A 257 -7.84 -12.32 -13.69
N ARG A 258 -8.00 -13.47 -13.02
CA ARG A 258 -9.07 -13.68 -12.04
C ARG A 258 -8.61 -13.48 -10.60
N GLU A 259 -7.31 -13.67 -10.34
CA GLU A 259 -6.72 -13.64 -9.01
C GLU A 259 -5.40 -12.84 -9.03
N PRO A 260 -5.07 -12.12 -7.94
CA PRO A 260 -3.79 -11.46 -7.77
C PRO A 260 -2.68 -12.49 -7.51
N ASN A 261 -1.55 -12.36 -8.20
CA ASN A 261 -0.36 -13.20 -8.03
C ASN A 261 0.82 -12.61 -8.82
N THR A 262 2.04 -13.11 -8.58
CA THR A 262 3.22 -12.81 -9.39
C THR A 262 3.54 -13.99 -10.29
N TYR A 263 3.75 -13.71 -11.58
CA TYR A 263 3.96 -14.73 -12.61
C TYR A 263 5.25 -14.48 -13.40
N ARG A 264 5.95 -15.56 -13.73
CA ARG A 264 6.98 -15.59 -14.77
C ARG A 264 6.31 -15.56 -16.14
N VAL A 265 6.74 -14.65 -17.01
CA VAL A 265 6.35 -14.64 -18.41
C VAL A 265 7.30 -15.52 -19.19
N CYS A 266 6.78 -16.64 -19.68
CA CYS A 266 7.52 -17.66 -20.39
C CYS A 266 7.21 -17.62 -21.88
N TYR A 267 8.24 -17.55 -22.72
CA TYR A 267 8.12 -17.64 -24.18
C TYR A 267 8.65 -18.98 -24.67
N ARG A 268 7.90 -19.61 -25.58
CA ARG A 268 8.29 -20.82 -26.29
C ARG A 268 7.98 -20.67 -27.77
N ALA A 269 9.04 -20.67 -28.60
CA ALA A 269 8.90 -20.67 -30.05
C ALA A 269 8.19 -21.96 -30.53
N GLN A 270 7.46 -21.88 -31.65
CA GLN A 270 6.63 -22.98 -32.19
C GLN A 270 7.30 -24.37 -32.18
N ASN A 271 8.60 -24.46 -32.51
CA ASN A 271 9.35 -25.71 -32.62
C ASN A 271 10.37 -25.93 -31.50
N SER A 272 10.26 -25.20 -30.40
CA SER A 272 11.15 -25.32 -29.25
C SER A 272 10.50 -26.12 -28.13
N HIS A 273 11.23 -27.08 -27.57
CA HIS A 273 10.85 -27.72 -26.30
C HIS A 273 11.26 -26.87 -25.08
N VAL A 274 12.10 -25.86 -25.28
CA VAL A 274 12.60 -24.98 -24.23
C VAL A 274 11.75 -23.73 -24.17
N ALA A 275 11.20 -23.44 -22.99
CA ALA A 275 10.56 -22.17 -22.67
C ALA A 275 11.50 -21.31 -21.81
N THR A 276 11.60 -20.03 -22.17
CA THR A 276 12.53 -19.08 -21.56
C THR A 276 11.76 -17.96 -20.88
N GLN A 277 12.18 -17.58 -19.67
CA GLN A 277 11.65 -16.39 -18.99
C GLN A 277 12.06 -15.12 -19.75
N ILE A 278 11.08 -14.30 -20.11
CA ILE A 278 11.27 -13.01 -20.78
C ILE A 278 10.92 -11.80 -19.89
N GLY A 279 10.28 -12.06 -18.75
CA GLY A 279 10.00 -11.07 -17.73
C GLY A 279 9.19 -11.67 -16.59
N VAL A 280 8.85 -10.83 -15.61
CA VAL A 280 7.98 -11.17 -14.49
C VAL A 280 6.91 -10.11 -14.37
N ILE A 281 5.66 -10.53 -14.18
CA ILE A 281 4.53 -9.63 -13.97
C ILE A 281 3.88 -9.87 -12.61
N THR A 282 3.51 -8.79 -11.91
CA THR A 282 2.71 -8.83 -10.70
C THR A 282 1.30 -8.34 -10.99
N VAL A 283 0.32 -9.16 -10.67
CA VAL A 283 -1.11 -8.87 -10.78
C VAL A 283 -1.60 -8.44 -9.41
N TYR A 284 -2.04 -7.19 -9.29
CA TYR A 284 -2.54 -6.62 -8.04
C TYR A 284 -4.00 -7.03 -7.78
N ALA A 285 -4.44 -6.90 -6.53
CA ALA A 285 -5.82 -7.22 -6.15
C ALA A 285 -6.82 -6.24 -6.77
N GLY A 286 -6.42 -4.99 -6.99
CA GLY A 286 -7.25 -3.94 -7.58
C GLY A 286 -6.44 -2.77 -8.14
N ASN A 287 -7.16 -1.71 -8.51
CA ASN A 287 -6.61 -0.42 -8.94
C ASN A 287 -7.34 0.70 -8.16
N PRO A 288 -6.67 1.54 -7.37
CA PRO A 288 -5.23 1.61 -7.12
C PRO A 288 -4.62 0.30 -6.61
N ALA A 289 -3.35 0.06 -6.96
CA ALA A 289 -2.64 -1.17 -6.61
C ALA A 289 -2.18 -1.17 -5.15
N TYR A 290 -1.74 -0.02 -4.65
CA TYR A 290 -1.25 0.16 -3.29
C TYR A 290 -1.28 1.65 -2.89
N TYR A 291 -1.08 1.92 -1.61
CA TYR A 291 -0.89 3.27 -1.08
C TYR A 291 0.36 3.40 -0.21
N ASP A 292 0.83 4.63 -0.07
CA ASP A 292 1.93 5.04 0.81
C ASP A 292 1.52 6.26 1.65
N VAL A 293 2.14 6.45 2.81
CA VAL A 293 1.98 7.65 3.64
C VAL A 293 3.14 8.60 3.38
N VAL A 294 2.90 9.63 2.57
CA VAL A 294 3.94 10.56 2.09
C VAL A 294 4.07 11.82 2.96
N GLY A 295 3.22 11.97 3.97
CA GLY A 295 3.27 13.08 4.93
C GLY A 295 2.45 12.78 6.18
N GLY A 296 2.86 13.33 7.32
CA GLY A 296 2.14 13.21 8.61
C GLY A 296 2.50 11.99 9.47
N ALA A 297 3.26 11.03 8.93
CA ALA A 297 3.82 9.94 9.73
C ALA A 297 5.03 10.40 10.56
N ASN A 298 5.23 9.80 11.74
CA ASN A 298 6.40 10.06 12.58
C ASN A 298 7.66 9.33 12.07
N GLU A 299 8.78 9.47 12.78
CA GLU A 299 10.07 8.83 12.42
C GLU A 299 9.98 7.30 12.33
N LYS A 300 9.01 6.68 13.01
CA LYS A 300 8.74 5.23 12.99
C LYS A 300 7.74 4.80 11.92
N GLY A 301 7.19 5.74 11.14
CA GLY A 301 6.13 5.45 10.15
C GLY A 301 4.71 5.41 10.73
N GLU A 302 4.52 5.73 12.00
CA GLU A 302 3.20 5.68 12.64
C GLU A 302 2.39 6.94 12.32
N VAL A 303 1.09 6.76 12.07
CA VAL A 303 0.12 7.85 11.87
C VAL A 303 -0.49 8.24 13.22
N LEU A 304 -0.32 9.51 13.61
CA LEU A 304 -0.78 10.02 14.90
C LEU A 304 -2.15 10.70 14.81
N VAL A 305 -3.00 10.43 15.80
CA VAL A 305 -4.29 11.14 15.94
C VAL A 305 -4.06 12.65 16.08
N GLY A 306 -4.86 13.45 15.38
CA GLY A 306 -4.77 14.91 15.37
C GLY A 306 -3.68 15.47 14.46
N THR A 307 -2.91 14.63 13.76
CA THR A 307 -1.89 15.05 12.80
C THR A 307 -2.41 14.88 11.37
N GLU A 308 -2.29 15.93 10.55
CA GLU A 308 -2.64 15.86 9.13
C GLU A 308 -1.72 14.86 8.42
N THR A 309 -2.34 13.88 7.79
CA THR A 309 -1.67 12.77 7.10
C THR A 309 -2.02 12.82 5.62
N THR A 310 -1.00 12.65 4.77
CA THR A 310 -1.16 12.59 3.32
C THR A 310 -0.92 11.18 2.84
N ILE A 311 -1.97 10.52 2.35
CA ILE A 311 -1.90 9.22 1.69
C ILE A 311 -1.75 9.43 0.19
N LYS A 312 -0.82 8.72 -0.44
CA LYS A 312 -0.64 8.68 -1.88
C LYS A 312 -1.03 7.31 -2.42
N PHE A 313 -2.07 7.28 -3.26
CA PHE A 313 -2.51 6.09 -3.97
C PHE A 313 -1.74 5.95 -5.29
N TYR A 314 -1.32 4.74 -5.64
CA TYR A 314 -0.63 4.44 -6.88
C TYR A 314 -1.47 3.53 -7.76
N GLY A 315 -1.68 3.92 -9.01
CA GLY A 315 -2.52 3.19 -9.95
C GLY A 315 -2.44 3.76 -11.36
N TYR A 316 -3.51 3.62 -12.12
CA TYR A 316 -3.63 4.22 -13.45
C TYR A 316 -5.08 4.58 -13.74
N GLY A 317 -5.30 5.55 -14.63
CA GLY A 317 -6.67 5.91 -15.01
C GLY A 317 -7.48 6.41 -13.82
N LEU A 318 -6.84 7.08 -12.85
CA LEU A 318 -7.50 7.65 -11.69
C LEU A 318 -8.23 8.95 -12.09
N ASP A 319 -9.18 9.38 -11.29
CA ASP A 319 -10.00 10.58 -11.50
C ASP A 319 -10.07 11.41 -10.22
N THR A 320 -9.31 12.50 -10.15
CA THR A 320 -9.23 13.40 -8.98
C THR A 320 -10.11 14.64 -9.11
N ARG A 321 -11.00 14.68 -10.11
CA ARG A 321 -12.02 15.74 -10.17
C ARG A 321 -12.98 15.61 -9.00
N LYS A 322 -13.64 16.71 -8.64
CA LYS A 322 -14.74 16.69 -7.68
C LYS A 322 -15.85 15.70 -8.10
N ASN A 323 -16.29 14.85 -7.17
CA ASN A 323 -17.16 13.67 -7.45
C ASN A 323 -16.50 12.67 -8.42
N GLY A 324 -15.17 12.57 -8.35
CA GLY A 324 -14.32 11.65 -9.09
C GLY A 324 -14.25 10.31 -8.40
N ASP A 325 -13.04 9.86 -8.18
CA ASP A 325 -12.72 8.75 -7.29
C ASP A 325 -12.90 9.18 -5.81
N GLU A 326 -13.18 8.21 -4.95
CA GLU A 326 -13.46 8.44 -3.53
C GLU A 326 -12.55 7.62 -2.63
N ALA A 327 -12.25 8.13 -1.43
CA ALA A 327 -11.49 7.45 -0.40
C ALA A 327 -12.17 7.57 0.97
N LYS A 328 -12.03 6.53 1.80
CA LYS A 328 -12.48 6.56 3.20
C LYS A 328 -11.65 5.59 4.06
N PHE A 329 -11.59 5.89 5.35
CA PHE A 329 -11.19 4.90 6.35
C PHE A 329 -12.40 4.06 6.74
N VAL A 330 -12.18 2.77 6.96
CA VAL A 330 -13.20 1.84 7.48
C VAL A 330 -12.59 1.11 8.66
N GLU A 331 -13.38 0.83 9.71
CA GLU A 331 -12.92 -0.02 10.81
C GLU A 331 -12.33 -1.33 10.30
N PHE A 332 -11.22 -1.76 10.87
CA PHE A 332 -10.49 -2.93 10.38
C PHE A 332 -11.34 -4.21 10.25
N THR A 333 -12.31 -4.41 11.13
CA THR A 333 -13.21 -5.59 11.13
C THR A 333 -14.35 -5.50 10.09
N LYS A 334 -14.48 -4.40 9.36
CA LYS A 334 -15.57 -4.20 8.39
C LYS A 334 -15.06 -4.31 6.95
N GLU A 335 -15.99 -4.62 6.05
CA GLU A 335 -15.74 -4.65 4.62
C GLU A 335 -15.83 -3.25 4.02
N CYS A 336 -15.02 -2.97 3.01
CA CYS A 336 -15.00 -1.65 2.37
C CYS A 336 -16.36 -1.26 1.75
N ASP A 337 -17.11 -2.24 1.25
CA ASP A 337 -18.42 -2.01 0.61
C ASP A 337 -19.53 -1.62 1.60
N THR A 338 -19.49 -2.16 2.83
CA THR A 338 -20.57 -1.99 3.82
C THR A 338 -20.17 -1.11 5.00
N GLY A 339 -18.87 -0.96 5.25
CA GLY A 339 -18.32 -0.15 6.32
C GLY A 339 -18.57 1.34 6.11
N ARG A 340 -18.94 2.03 7.20
CA ARG A 340 -19.06 3.49 7.22
C ARG A 340 -17.68 4.14 7.36
N PRO A 341 -17.51 5.41 6.93
CA PRO A 341 -16.32 6.19 7.25
C PRO A 341 -16.03 6.17 8.75
N ALA A 342 -14.76 5.95 9.11
CA ALA A 342 -14.29 5.75 10.48
C ALA A 342 -13.06 6.64 10.80
N GLY A 343 -12.58 6.60 12.04
CA GLY A 343 -11.44 7.42 12.48
C GLY A 343 -11.77 8.89 12.68
N GLY A 344 -13.06 9.21 12.75
CA GLY A 344 -13.60 10.58 12.64
C GLY A 344 -13.23 11.29 11.33
N VAL A 345 -12.90 10.54 10.27
CA VAL A 345 -12.62 11.08 8.94
C VAL A 345 -13.84 10.82 8.04
N PRO A 346 -14.45 11.85 7.44
CA PRO A 346 -15.55 11.67 6.50
C PRO A 346 -15.08 11.02 5.19
N LEU A 347 -16.03 10.57 4.38
CA LEU A 347 -15.75 10.17 3.01
C LEU A 347 -15.20 11.36 2.21
N ALA A 348 -14.14 11.14 1.44
CA ALA A 348 -13.55 12.12 0.54
C ALA A 348 -13.92 11.82 -0.91
N ASP A 349 -14.34 12.86 -1.64
CA ASP A 349 -14.71 12.85 -3.06
C ASP A 349 -14.02 13.97 -3.87
N ASP A 350 -13.04 14.62 -3.25
CA ASP A 350 -12.23 15.72 -3.78
C ASP A 350 -10.76 15.41 -3.46
N LEU A 351 -10.14 14.60 -4.32
CA LEU A 351 -8.76 14.13 -4.15
C LEU A 351 -7.79 15.04 -4.88
N GLU A 352 -6.53 15.04 -4.46
CA GLU A 352 -5.48 15.83 -5.08
C GLU A 352 -4.62 15.00 -6.07
N PRO A 353 -3.88 15.63 -7.00
CA PRO A 353 -4.02 17.03 -7.38
C PRO A 353 -5.33 17.24 -8.14
N GLU A 354 -6.01 18.35 -7.89
CA GLU A 354 -7.34 18.63 -8.48
C GLU A 354 -7.34 18.52 -10.01
N ASP A 355 -8.49 18.14 -10.55
CA ASP A 355 -8.78 18.16 -12.00
C ASP A 355 -7.88 17.30 -12.89
N ASN A 356 -7.28 16.23 -12.34
CA ASN A 356 -6.57 15.22 -13.13
C ASN A 356 -7.45 14.01 -13.39
N TYR A 357 -7.38 13.48 -14.62
CA TYR A 357 -8.15 12.30 -14.99
C TYR A 357 -7.55 11.57 -16.20
N GLY A 358 -7.86 10.29 -16.33
CA GLY A 358 -7.53 9.52 -17.54
C GLY A 358 -6.20 8.77 -17.47
N PRO A 359 -5.73 8.21 -18.60
CA PRO A 359 -4.80 7.08 -18.59
C PRO A 359 -3.41 7.37 -18.00
N ASN A 360 -2.96 8.64 -17.99
CA ASN A 360 -1.68 9.03 -17.38
C ASN A 360 -1.85 9.73 -16.02
N THR A 361 -3.04 9.62 -15.41
CA THR A 361 -3.26 9.92 -13.99
C THR A 361 -2.92 8.67 -13.19
N THR A 362 -1.71 8.65 -12.62
CA THR A 362 -1.05 7.49 -12.02
C THR A 362 -0.98 7.52 -10.50
N TYR A 363 -1.29 8.67 -9.91
CA TYR A 363 -1.44 8.79 -8.47
C TYR A 363 -2.58 9.73 -8.11
N SER A 364 -3.09 9.57 -6.89
CA SER A 364 -3.94 10.54 -6.22
C SER A 364 -3.46 10.72 -4.78
N LEU A 365 -3.73 11.88 -4.22
CA LEU A 365 -3.34 12.28 -2.87
C LEU A 365 -4.61 12.52 -2.06
N TRP A 366 -4.62 12.01 -0.84
CA TRP A 366 -5.69 12.20 0.12
C TRP A 366 -5.13 12.72 1.42
N LYS A 367 -5.46 13.97 1.74
CA LYS A 367 -5.12 14.61 3.00
C LYS A 367 -6.26 14.43 3.99
N SER A 368 -5.95 13.91 5.17
CA SER A 368 -6.94 13.72 6.23
C SER A 368 -6.29 13.78 7.60
N THR A 369 -7.09 14.13 8.61
CA THR A 369 -6.67 14.12 10.02
C THR A 369 -7.56 13.13 10.77
N ILE A 370 -6.98 12.00 11.19
CA ILE A 370 -7.66 11.04 12.05
C ILE A 370 -7.89 11.69 13.42
N THR A 371 -9.12 11.65 13.92
CA THR A 371 -9.50 12.22 15.23
C THR A 371 -9.80 11.15 16.28
N GLU A 372 -9.97 9.90 15.86
CA GLU A 372 -10.23 8.75 16.72
C GLU A 372 -9.10 7.72 16.57
N GLY A 373 -8.56 7.22 17.68
CA GLY A 373 -7.54 6.16 17.64
C GLY A 373 -8.16 4.80 17.34
N GLY A 374 -7.47 3.98 16.53
CA GLY A 374 -7.93 2.64 16.19
C GLY A 374 -7.16 2.05 15.01
N SER A 375 -7.59 0.87 14.56
CA SER A 375 -7.09 0.22 13.34
C SER A 375 -8.10 0.39 12.22
N TYR A 376 -7.65 0.93 11.09
CA TYR A 376 -8.50 1.23 9.95
C TYR A 376 -7.93 0.61 8.67
N LYS A 377 -8.84 0.19 7.79
CA LYS A 377 -8.55 -0.11 6.39
C LYS A 377 -8.64 1.17 5.56
N VAL A 378 -7.83 1.25 4.52
CA VAL A 378 -7.95 2.29 3.50
C VAL A 378 -8.74 1.73 2.33
N CYS A 379 -9.91 2.31 2.10
CA CYS A 379 -10.80 1.90 1.01
C CYS A 379 -10.82 2.97 -0.07
N TYR A 380 -10.74 2.56 -1.32
CA TYR A 380 -10.79 3.44 -2.49
C TYR A 380 -11.86 2.97 -3.46
N LYS A 381 -12.63 3.89 -4.03
CA LYS A 381 -13.64 3.60 -5.05
C LYS A 381 -13.36 4.44 -6.28
N ARG A 382 -13.09 3.76 -7.40
CA ARG A 382 -12.96 4.43 -8.69
C ARG A 382 -14.33 4.77 -9.26
N LYS A 383 -14.49 5.98 -9.81
CA LYS A 383 -15.74 6.42 -10.45
C LYS A 383 -16.21 5.47 -11.55
N ALA A 384 -15.28 5.01 -12.38
CA ALA A 384 -15.57 4.13 -13.51
C ALA A 384 -15.98 2.71 -13.10
N ALA A 385 -15.42 2.20 -11.99
CA ALA A 385 -15.71 0.84 -11.51
C ALA A 385 -16.91 0.80 -10.54
N ASN A 386 -17.13 1.90 -9.81
CA ASN A 386 -18.18 2.05 -8.80
C ASN A 386 -18.25 0.89 -7.78
N ALA A 387 -17.09 0.36 -7.40
CA ALA A 387 -16.94 -0.69 -6.39
C ALA A 387 -15.83 -0.29 -5.42
N TRP A 388 -16.03 -0.52 -4.11
CA TRP A 388 -14.99 -0.24 -3.14
C TRP A 388 -13.94 -1.34 -3.17
N THR A 389 -12.68 -0.93 -3.07
CA THR A 389 -11.54 -1.84 -2.99
C THR A 389 -10.71 -1.49 -1.77
N GLU A 390 -10.33 -2.49 -0.98
CA GLU A 390 -9.29 -2.34 0.03
C GLU A 390 -7.95 -2.14 -0.67
N VAL A 391 -7.30 -1.01 -0.44
CA VAL A 391 -5.99 -0.73 -1.01
C VAL A 391 -4.94 -1.19 -0.01
N PRO A 392 -4.04 -2.13 -0.36
CA PRO A 392 -3.02 -2.57 0.57
C PRO A 392 -2.03 -1.44 0.85
N PHE A 393 -1.62 -1.35 2.11
CA PHE A 393 -0.45 -0.57 2.49
C PHE A 393 0.79 -1.33 2.10
N ILE A 394 1.72 -0.67 1.40
CA ILE A 394 3.02 -1.26 1.09
C ILE A 394 4.08 -0.34 1.68
N GLU A 395 4.66 -0.76 2.82
CA GLU A 395 5.89 -0.15 3.35
C GLU A 395 7.09 -0.52 2.44
N ASP A 396 7.04 -1.70 1.80
CA ASP A 396 8.13 -2.25 0.98
C ASP A 396 7.61 -2.98 -0.27
N VAL A 397 8.03 -2.57 -1.48
CA VAL A 397 7.96 -3.44 -2.67
C VAL A 397 9.19 -4.37 -2.63
N ALA A 398 9.26 -5.25 -1.65
CA ALA A 398 10.23 -6.35 -1.70
C ALA A 398 9.79 -7.31 -2.81
N ILE A 399 10.63 -7.50 -3.84
CA ILE A 399 10.47 -8.65 -4.73
C ILE A 399 10.62 -9.87 -3.82
N ALA A 400 9.54 -10.64 -3.66
CA ALA A 400 9.55 -11.89 -2.90
C ALA A 400 10.81 -12.68 -3.27
N ASP A 401 11.63 -12.96 -2.26
CA ASP A 401 12.97 -13.53 -2.34
C ASP A 401 13.25 -14.30 -3.64
N ARG A 402 14.26 -13.84 -4.39
CA ARG A 402 14.80 -14.57 -5.55
C ARG A 402 15.07 -16.03 -5.12
N PRO A 403 14.54 -17.04 -5.83
CA PRO A 403 15.05 -18.39 -5.71
C PRO A 403 16.38 -18.46 -6.45
N GLY A 404 17.47 -18.07 -5.79
CA GLY A 404 18.80 -17.98 -6.42
C GLY A 404 19.98 -18.15 -5.47
N GLU A 405 19.80 -17.91 -4.19
CA GLU A 405 20.77 -18.33 -3.18
C GLU A 405 20.15 -19.45 -2.37
N SER A 406 20.64 -20.67 -2.57
CA SER A 406 20.56 -21.69 -1.53
C SER A 406 21.48 -21.23 -0.38
N THR A 407 21.14 -20.10 0.25
CA THR A 407 21.59 -19.85 1.61
C THR A 407 20.94 -20.96 2.40
N THR A 408 21.77 -21.87 2.91
CA THR A 408 21.38 -22.72 4.02
C THR A 408 20.71 -21.78 5.01
N LYS A 409 19.37 -21.84 5.09
CA LYS A 409 18.57 -20.91 5.88
C LYS A 409 19.23 -20.87 7.25
N ALA A 410 19.73 -19.70 7.65
CA ALA A 410 20.41 -19.59 8.94
C ALA A 410 19.46 -20.19 9.98
N PRO A 411 19.94 -21.09 10.87
CA PRO A 411 19.09 -21.68 11.88
C PRO A 411 18.34 -20.56 12.61
N ALA A 412 17.05 -20.75 12.85
CA ALA A 412 16.32 -19.80 13.70
C ALA A 412 17.06 -19.69 15.05
N PRO A 413 17.34 -18.48 15.55
CA PRO A 413 18.06 -18.32 16.81
C PRO A 413 17.25 -18.94 17.95
N THR A 414 17.93 -19.64 18.86
CA THR A 414 17.30 -20.13 20.10
C THR A 414 16.94 -18.92 20.96
N PRO A 415 15.65 -18.69 21.28
CA PRO A 415 15.26 -17.58 22.12
C PRO A 415 15.77 -17.79 23.54
N THR A 416 16.09 -16.69 24.22
CA THR A 416 16.56 -16.71 25.61
C THR A 416 15.59 -15.94 26.50
N HIS A 417 15.38 -16.42 27.73
CA HIS A 417 14.51 -15.76 28.68
C HIS A 417 15.06 -14.34 29.00
N PRO A 418 14.23 -13.29 28.96
CA PRO A 418 14.72 -11.91 29.01
C PRO A 418 15.40 -11.52 30.34
N SER A 419 15.11 -12.22 31.44
CA SER A 419 15.72 -11.94 32.76
C SER A 419 16.76 -12.96 33.23
N THR A 420 16.64 -14.24 32.86
CA THR A 420 17.56 -15.30 33.31
C THR A 420 18.60 -15.64 32.24
N HIS A 421 18.36 -15.22 30.99
CA HIS A 421 19.16 -15.55 29.81
C HIS A 421 19.27 -17.05 29.52
N GLU A 422 18.42 -17.87 30.13
CA GLU A 422 18.34 -19.31 29.86
C GLU A 422 17.70 -19.57 28.49
N GLU A 423 18.20 -20.58 27.78
CA GLU A 423 17.63 -21.00 26.50
C GLU A 423 16.21 -21.54 26.68
N CYS A 424 15.30 -21.10 25.80
CA CYS A 424 13.91 -21.48 25.84
C CYS A 424 13.56 -22.58 24.84
N PRO A 425 12.49 -23.36 25.11
CA PRO A 425 12.02 -24.37 24.18
C PRO A 425 11.66 -23.76 22.81
N MET A 426 11.99 -24.50 21.75
CA MET A 426 11.65 -24.15 20.37
C MET A 426 10.51 -25.03 19.84
N ALA A 427 9.76 -24.49 18.87
CA ALA A 427 8.83 -25.28 18.09
C ALA A 427 9.59 -26.38 17.31
N THR A 428 9.08 -27.60 17.32
CA THR A 428 9.69 -28.68 16.53
C THR A 428 9.39 -28.47 15.04
N GLU A 429 10.43 -28.31 14.22
CA GLU A 429 10.32 -28.34 12.75
C GLU A 429 10.81 -29.70 12.22
N THR A 430 10.01 -30.34 11.38
CA THR A 430 10.42 -31.56 10.66
C THR A 430 10.15 -31.40 9.18
N VAL A 431 10.83 -32.16 8.33
CA VAL A 431 10.61 -32.14 6.87
C VAL A 431 9.14 -32.41 6.52
N GLU A 432 8.47 -33.24 7.31
CA GLU A 432 7.05 -33.62 7.13
C GLU A 432 6.07 -32.58 7.69
N ARG A 433 6.52 -31.72 8.61
CA ARG A 433 5.73 -30.65 9.23
C ARG A 433 6.58 -29.37 9.33
N PRO A 434 6.75 -28.64 8.21
CA PRO A 434 7.40 -27.34 8.25
C PRO A 434 6.55 -26.35 9.05
N TRP A 435 7.18 -25.31 9.58
CA TRP A 435 6.44 -24.25 10.28
C TRP A 435 5.47 -23.54 9.34
N SER A 436 4.26 -23.29 9.83
CA SER A 436 3.31 -22.44 9.13
C SER A 436 3.80 -20.98 9.20
N LYS A 437 3.70 -20.22 8.10
CA LYS A 437 4.13 -18.81 8.08
C LYS A 437 3.12 -17.89 8.78
N PHE A 438 2.83 -18.15 10.06
CA PHE A 438 1.95 -17.32 10.85
C PHE A 438 2.52 -15.90 10.97
N LYS A 439 1.66 -14.90 10.79
CA LYS A 439 1.96 -13.47 10.98
C LYS A 439 1.28 -12.90 12.23
N SER A 440 0.25 -13.58 12.73
CA SER A 440 -0.50 -13.17 13.91
C SER A 440 -1.09 -14.37 14.66
N ALA A 441 -1.57 -14.14 15.88
CA ALA A 441 -2.31 -15.12 16.68
C ALA A 441 -3.59 -14.53 17.28
N LYS A 442 -4.70 -15.27 17.21
CA LYS A 442 -5.95 -15.04 17.95
C LYS A 442 -5.87 -15.82 19.25
N ILE A 443 -5.98 -15.11 20.37
CA ILE A 443 -5.91 -15.64 21.72
C ILE A 443 -7.29 -15.45 22.35
N VAL A 444 -7.90 -16.51 22.84
CA VAL A 444 -9.13 -16.43 23.66
C VAL A 444 -8.72 -16.63 25.11
N LEU A 445 -9.05 -15.67 25.97
CA LEU A 445 -8.78 -15.74 27.40
C LEU A 445 -9.96 -16.38 28.13
N THR A 446 -9.67 -17.02 29.25
CA THR A 446 -10.68 -17.53 30.18
C THR A 446 -11.46 -16.41 30.89
N THR A 447 -10.88 -15.21 30.95
CA THR A 447 -11.44 -14.03 31.62
C THR A 447 -12.20 -13.11 30.68
N LYS A 448 -13.12 -12.32 31.24
CA LYS A 448 -13.88 -11.28 30.49
C LYS A 448 -13.11 -9.97 30.31
N LYS A 449 -11.95 -9.81 30.95
CA LYS A 449 -11.11 -8.62 30.88
C LYS A 449 -9.67 -9.05 30.70
N LEU A 450 -8.89 -8.23 30.01
CA LEU A 450 -7.45 -8.40 29.87
C LEU A 450 -6.77 -8.27 31.25
N PRO A 451 -6.11 -9.32 31.76
CA PRO A 451 -5.36 -9.22 33.02
C PRO A 451 -4.24 -8.17 32.93
N SER A 452 -3.98 -7.45 34.02
CA SER A 452 -2.94 -6.40 34.05
C SER A 452 -1.53 -6.94 33.85
N ASP A 453 -1.31 -8.22 34.18
CA ASP A 453 -0.06 -8.95 34.02
C ASP A 453 0.04 -9.69 32.67
N PHE A 454 -0.95 -9.61 31.79
CA PHE A 454 -1.03 -10.39 30.55
C PHE A 454 0.24 -10.35 29.68
N LEU A 455 0.82 -9.16 29.44
CA LEU A 455 2.06 -9.03 28.68
C LEU A 455 3.27 -9.62 29.42
N SER A 456 3.24 -9.64 30.75
CA SER A 456 4.25 -10.33 31.55
C SER A 456 4.11 -11.84 31.43
N THR A 457 2.88 -12.34 31.44
CA THR A 457 2.54 -13.74 31.23
C THR A 457 3.00 -14.20 29.85
N LEU A 458 2.71 -13.43 28.80
CA LEU A 458 3.21 -13.71 27.45
C LEU A 458 4.74 -13.63 27.36
N SER A 459 5.36 -12.66 28.04
CA SER A 459 6.82 -12.50 28.07
C SER A 459 7.51 -13.74 28.63
N SER A 460 7.00 -14.28 29.74
CA SER A 460 7.50 -15.51 30.34
C SER A 460 7.17 -16.74 29.48
N LEU A 461 5.94 -16.84 28.97
CA LEU A 461 5.47 -18.00 28.21
C LEU A 461 6.18 -18.15 26.86
N LEU A 462 6.45 -17.04 26.17
CA LEU A 462 7.07 -17.02 24.84
C LEU A 462 8.57 -16.75 24.88
N CYS A 463 9.12 -16.40 26.05
CA CYS A 463 10.49 -15.94 26.24
C CYS A 463 10.84 -14.74 25.36
N LEU A 464 10.02 -13.70 25.40
CA LEU A 464 10.20 -12.48 24.60
C LEU A 464 10.10 -11.25 25.50
N ARG A 465 10.77 -10.15 25.11
CA ARG A 465 10.60 -8.86 25.79
C ARG A 465 9.20 -8.33 25.52
N ARG A 466 8.63 -7.63 26.51
CA ARG A 466 7.29 -7.02 26.37
C ARG A 466 7.19 -6.05 25.17
N SER A 467 8.30 -5.43 24.79
CA SER A 467 8.38 -4.51 23.64
C SER A 467 8.18 -5.19 22.29
N MET A 468 8.31 -6.52 22.20
CA MET A 468 8.13 -7.28 20.95
C MET A 468 6.67 -7.66 20.69
N PHE A 469 5.75 -7.34 21.61
CA PHE A 469 4.34 -7.64 21.49
C PHE A 469 3.55 -6.43 21.03
N THR A 470 2.85 -6.59 19.90
CA THR A 470 1.87 -5.61 19.44
C THR A 470 0.48 -6.21 19.60
N LEU A 471 -0.33 -5.61 20.46
CA LEU A 471 -1.75 -5.94 20.56
C LEU A 471 -2.49 -5.20 19.44
N ALA A 472 -2.72 -5.89 18.33
CA ALA A 472 -3.39 -5.30 17.18
C ALA A 472 -4.84 -4.92 17.49
N TYR A 473 -5.55 -5.77 18.26
CA TYR A 473 -6.96 -5.57 18.57
C TYR A 473 -7.44 -6.40 19.78
N LEU A 474 -8.51 -5.94 20.43
CA LEU A 474 -9.15 -6.55 21.60
C LEU A 474 -10.68 -6.57 21.40
N LYS A 475 -11.33 -7.72 21.58
CA LYS A 475 -12.81 -7.83 21.56
C LYS A 475 -13.35 -8.84 22.56
N HIS A 476 -14.67 -8.92 22.69
CA HIS A 476 -15.35 -10.04 23.35
C HIS A 476 -15.92 -11.01 22.33
N ASN A 477 -15.84 -12.32 22.59
CA ASN A 477 -16.57 -13.33 21.82
C ASN A 477 -18.05 -13.41 22.27
N SER A 478 -18.82 -14.29 21.63
CA SER A 478 -20.24 -14.53 21.97
C SER A 478 -20.47 -14.99 23.42
N GLU A 479 -19.47 -15.61 24.06
CA GLU A 479 -19.49 -16.03 25.46
C GLU A 479 -19.10 -14.89 26.43
N GLY A 480 -18.73 -13.72 25.91
CA GLY A 480 -18.26 -12.57 26.68
C GLY A 480 -16.83 -12.71 27.20
N LYS A 481 -16.05 -13.66 26.68
CA LYS A 481 -14.62 -13.84 26.97
C LYS A 481 -13.77 -12.87 26.16
N GLN A 482 -12.65 -12.45 26.72
CA GLN A 482 -11.72 -11.55 26.05
C GLN A 482 -10.96 -12.29 24.95
N VAL A 483 -11.02 -11.75 23.73
CA VAL A 483 -10.22 -12.17 22.58
C VAL A 483 -9.17 -11.12 22.32
N VAL A 484 -7.92 -11.55 22.16
CA VAL A 484 -6.74 -10.71 21.92
C VAL A 484 -6.10 -11.13 20.62
N PHE A 485 -5.78 -10.15 19.78
CA PHE A 485 -5.06 -10.37 18.52
C PHE A 485 -3.63 -9.86 18.68
N LEU A 486 -2.68 -10.78 18.56
CA LEU A 486 -1.26 -10.55 18.84
C LEU A 486 -0.43 -10.63 17.56
N VAL A 487 0.45 -9.66 17.37
CA VAL A 487 1.52 -9.65 16.38
C VAL A 487 2.87 -9.61 17.11
N LEU A 488 3.86 -10.33 16.59
CA LEU A 488 5.21 -10.40 17.15
C LEU A 488 6.21 -9.67 16.26
N ASN A 489 6.95 -8.74 16.86
CA ASN A 489 8.00 -7.96 16.21
C ASN A 489 9.39 -8.42 16.68
N CYS A 490 9.79 -9.66 16.36
CA CYS A 490 11.14 -10.17 16.68
C CYS A 490 12.22 -9.63 15.75
N GLU A 491 11.85 -9.18 14.55
CA GLU A 491 12.77 -8.92 13.45
C GLU A 491 13.11 -7.43 13.28
N GLU A 492 12.86 -6.58 14.28
CA GLU A 492 13.00 -5.11 14.21
C GLU A 492 14.41 -4.57 13.93
N ASN A 493 15.41 -5.42 13.71
CA ASN A 493 16.76 -4.95 13.37
C ASN A 493 17.49 -5.92 12.44
N GLU A 494 17.24 -5.82 11.13
CA GLU A 494 18.01 -6.57 10.12
C GLU A 494 19.53 -6.27 10.19
N ASN A 495 19.90 -5.11 10.76
CA ASN A 495 21.28 -4.70 10.98
C ASN A 495 21.90 -5.19 12.31
N ALA A 496 21.12 -5.85 13.18
CA ALA A 496 21.70 -6.42 14.39
C ALA A 496 22.62 -7.60 14.03
N ALA A 497 23.84 -7.59 14.55
CA ALA A 497 24.83 -8.66 14.33
C ALA A 497 24.32 -10.05 14.79
N VAL A 498 23.30 -10.09 15.66
CA VAL A 498 22.66 -11.30 16.17
C VAL A 498 21.15 -11.05 16.25
N ARG A 499 20.34 -11.86 15.54
CA ARG A 499 18.87 -11.87 15.69
C ARG A 499 18.51 -12.51 17.04
N GLU A 500 17.73 -11.83 17.87
CA GLU A 500 17.36 -12.32 19.21
C GLU A 500 16.30 -13.45 19.16
N CYS A 501 15.41 -13.45 18.15
CA CYS A 501 14.35 -14.45 17.97
C CYS A 501 13.80 -14.46 16.52
N SER A 502 12.88 -15.38 16.22
CA SER A 502 12.11 -15.40 14.95
C SER A 502 10.60 -15.35 15.24
N SER A 503 9.87 -14.40 14.65
CA SER A 503 8.42 -14.26 14.86
C SER A 503 7.64 -15.49 14.38
N ILE A 504 8.04 -16.07 13.24
CA ILE A 504 7.42 -17.28 12.68
C ILE A 504 7.56 -18.44 13.65
N GLU A 505 8.78 -18.68 14.13
CA GLU A 505 9.06 -19.77 15.05
C GLU A 505 8.29 -19.59 16.37
N ARG A 506 8.28 -18.38 16.94
CA ARG A 506 7.57 -18.07 18.19
C ARG A 506 6.05 -18.22 18.07
N LEU A 507 5.45 -17.84 16.94
CA LEU A 507 4.02 -18.06 16.72
C LEU A 507 3.69 -19.56 16.56
N ASN A 508 4.53 -20.34 15.87
CA ASN A 508 4.34 -21.80 15.80
C ASN A 508 4.49 -22.45 17.17
N TYR A 509 5.47 -22.01 17.98
CA TYR A 509 5.61 -22.46 19.35
C TYR A 509 4.34 -22.18 20.15
N PHE A 510 3.82 -20.95 20.07
CA PHE A 510 2.62 -20.55 20.80
C PHE A 510 1.38 -21.38 20.44
N VAL A 511 1.19 -21.63 19.14
CA VAL A 511 0.08 -22.46 18.63
C VAL A 511 0.28 -23.94 18.99
N SER A 512 1.52 -24.39 19.15
CA SER A 512 1.84 -25.78 19.50
C SER A 512 1.69 -26.12 20.99
N LEU A 513 1.51 -25.10 21.86
CA LEU A 513 1.34 -25.32 23.29
C LEU A 513 0.11 -26.17 23.58
N SER A 514 0.24 -27.08 24.55
CA SER A 514 -0.88 -27.92 24.97
C SER A 514 -1.97 -27.09 25.64
N LYS A 515 -3.22 -27.55 25.54
CA LYS A 515 -4.36 -26.90 26.20
C LYS A 515 -4.14 -26.66 27.69
N LYS A 516 -3.50 -27.62 28.38
CA LYS A 516 -3.16 -27.48 29.81
C LYS A 516 -2.19 -26.32 30.07
N GLN A 517 -1.14 -26.19 29.26
CA GLN A 517 -0.19 -25.08 29.39
C GLN A 517 -0.83 -23.72 29.13
N LEU A 518 -1.78 -23.64 28.19
CA LEU A 518 -2.54 -22.42 27.95
C LEU A 518 -3.46 -22.08 29.12
N GLU A 519 -4.20 -23.07 29.63
CA GLU A 519 -5.12 -22.90 30.77
C GLU A 519 -4.39 -22.44 32.04
N ASP A 520 -3.20 -22.97 32.31
CA ASP A 520 -2.34 -22.55 33.43
C ASP A 520 -1.97 -21.05 33.37
N HIS A 521 -2.07 -20.43 32.19
CA HIS A 521 -1.80 -19.00 31.95
C HIS A 521 -3.08 -18.19 31.66
N GLY A 522 -4.26 -18.76 31.95
CA GLY A 522 -5.55 -18.11 31.75
C GLY A 522 -5.97 -18.00 30.28
N ILE A 523 -5.32 -18.73 29.37
CA ILE A 523 -5.61 -18.77 27.94
C ILE A 523 -6.42 -20.03 27.61
N GLU A 524 -7.55 -19.87 26.95
CA GLU A 524 -8.42 -20.99 26.55
C GLU A 524 -7.96 -21.63 25.23
N SER A 525 -7.61 -20.81 24.25
CA SER A 525 -7.18 -21.28 22.94
C SER A 525 -6.33 -20.26 22.22
N VAL A 526 -5.42 -20.74 21.38
CA VAL A 526 -4.59 -19.94 20.49
C VAL A 526 -4.71 -20.48 19.08
N GLN A 527 -4.95 -19.59 18.11
CA GLN A 527 -4.99 -19.93 16.69
C GLN A 527 -4.06 -19.00 15.91
N GLY A 528 -3.14 -19.57 15.13
CA GLY A 528 -2.27 -18.80 14.24
C GLY A 528 -3.00 -18.42 12.94
N SER A 529 -2.68 -17.25 12.39
CA SER A 529 -3.11 -16.85 11.04
C SER A 529 -1.92 -16.47 10.18
N THR A 530 -1.93 -16.92 8.92
CA THR A 530 -0.96 -16.52 7.88
C THR A 530 -1.19 -15.10 7.39
N HIS A 531 -2.32 -14.51 7.75
CA HIS A 531 -2.64 -13.12 7.50
C HIS A 531 -2.31 -12.31 8.75
N MET A 532 -1.77 -11.11 8.55
CA MET A 532 -1.46 -10.23 9.68
C MET A 532 -2.76 -9.91 10.46
N LEU A 533 -3.90 -9.89 9.77
CA LEU A 533 -5.14 -9.36 10.34
C LEU A 533 -6.45 -10.09 9.89
N ALA A 534 -6.40 -11.24 9.21
CA ALA A 534 -7.61 -11.99 8.88
C ALA A 534 -7.85 -13.11 9.90
N PHE A 535 -8.77 -12.87 10.83
CA PHE A 535 -9.45 -13.93 11.56
C PHE A 535 -10.92 -13.80 11.21
N ASP A 536 -11.46 -14.83 10.56
CA ASP A 536 -12.89 -14.92 10.28
C ASP A 536 -13.65 -14.61 11.58
N GLU A 537 -14.56 -13.64 11.50
CA GLU A 537 -15.58 -13.49 12.51
C GLU A 537 -16.27 -14.85 12.61
N ASP A 538 -16.29 -15.45 13.80
CA ASP A 538 -17.10 -16.65 14.03
C ASP A 538 -18.49 -16.34 13.46
N GLU A 539 -18.84 -16.97 12.33
CA GLU A 539 -20.11 -16.84 11.62
C GLU A 539 -21.22 -17.45 12.51
N GLY A 540 -21.47 -16.78 13.63
CA GLY A 540 -22.50 -17.05 14.61
C GLY A 540 -23.80 -16.41 14.17
N SER A 541 -24.33 -16.96 13.08
CA SER A 541 -25.76 -17.05 12.75
C SER A 541 -26.72 -16.86 13.94
N SER A 542 -27.62 -15.88 13.86
CA SER A 542 -29.07 -16.11 13.70
C SER A 542 -29.94 -14.94 14.22
N GLY A 543 -30.88 -14.56 13.36
CA GLY A 543 -31.84 -13.45 13.44
C GLY A 543 -32.44 -13.12 14.80
N ASN A 544 -32.27 -11.87 15.22
CA ASN A 544 -33.07 -11.25 16.26
C ASN A 544 -34.25 -10.50 15.63
N VAL A 545 -35.20 -11.24 15.05
CA VAL A 545 -36.48 -10.73 14.50
C VAL A 545 -37.25 -9.88 15.53
N PHE A 546 -36.99 -10.08 16.82
CA PHE A 546 -37.57 -9.30 17.90
C PHE A 546 -37.20 -7.81 17.87
N GLY A 547 -35.97 -7.45 17.47
CA GLY A 547 -35.54 -6.04 17.45
C GLY A 547 -36.30 -5.20 16.43
N LEU A 548 -36.65 -5.80 15.30
CA LEU A 548 -37.33 -5.12 14.19
C LEU A 548 -38.83 -4.93 14.47
N ILE A 549 -39.47 -5.90 15.15
CA ILE A 549 -40.87 -5.78 15.61
C ILE A 549 -41.01 -4.68 16.67
N LEU A 550 -40.07 -4.60 17.61
CA LEU A 550 -40.12 -3.62 18.71
C LEU A 550 -39.96 -2.19 18.18
N LEU A 551 -39.13 -2.01 17.14
CA LEU A 551 -38.93 -0.72 16.48
C LEU A 551 -40.18 -0.29 15.69
N CYS A 552 -40.85 -1.21 14.98
CA CYS A 552 -42.12 -0.89 14.28
C CYS A 552 -43.27 -0.52 15.24
N VAL A 553 -43.39 -1.19 16.39
CA VAL A 553 -44.44 -0.87 17.39
C VAL A 553 -44.20 0.51 18.01
N SER A 554 -42.94 0.87 18.28
CA SER A 554 -42.61 2.18 18.86
C SER A 554 -42.93 3.37 17.94
N ILE A 555 -42.71 3.22 16.62
CA ILE A 555 -43.05 4.25 15.62
C ILE A 555 -44.56 4.44 15.50
N LEU A 556 -45.34 3.35 15.50
CA LEU A 556 -46.81 3.43 15.45
C LEU A 556 -47.40 4.05 16.71
N ALA A 557 -46.84 3.75 17.89
CA ALA A 557 -47.28 4.35 19.15
C ALA A 557 -46.97 5.86 19.19
N ALA A 558 -45.78 6.27 18.76
CA ALA A 558 -45.39 7.69 18.68
C ALA A 558 -46.27 8.46 17.68
N GLY A 559 -46.52 7.89 16.49
CA GLY A 559 -47.41 8.48 15.49
C GLY A 559 -48.85 8.63 16.00
N GLY A 560 -49.38 7.61 16.68
CA GLY A 560 -50.70 7.67 17.30
C GLY A 560 -50.83 8.74 18.39
N MET A 561 -49.80 8.91 19.23
CA MET A 561 -49.78 9.94 20.27
C MET A 561 -49.75 11.36 19.70
N VAL A 562 -48.97 11.60 18.63
CA VAL A 562 -48.91 12.92 17.98
C VAL A 562 -50.24 13.25 17.32
N VAL A 563 -50.84 12.32 16.59
CA VAL A 563 -52.16 12.54 15.96
C VAL A 563 -53.24 12.77 17.02
N PHE A 564 -53.22 12.02 18.13
CA PHE A 564 -54.15 12.23 19.24
C PHE A 564 -53.96 13.60 19.91
N ALA A 565 -52.72 14.02 20.16
CA ALA A 565 -52.41 15.31 20.76
C ALA A 565 -52.86 16.48 19.85
N VAL A 566 -52.59 16.39 18.56
CA VAL A 566 -53.01 17.41 17.56
C VAL A 566 -54.53 17.44 17.43
N GLY A 567 -55.20 16.28 17.40
CA GLY A 567 -56.66 16.20 17.35
C GLY A 567 -57.32 16.83 18.58
N ARG A 568 -56.82 16.52 19.78
CA ARG A 568 -57.29 17.12 21.05
C ARG A 568 -57.05 18.62 21.12
N TYR A 569 -55.94 19.10 20.57
CA TYR A 569 -55.63 20.53 20.50
C TYR A 569 -56.61 21.27 19.57
N MET A 570 -56.86 20.73 18.38
CA MET A 570 -57.80 21.30 17.41
C MET A 570 -59.24 21.34 17.94
N GLU A 571 -59.70 20.26 18.58
CA GLU A 571 -61.07 20.17 19.11
C GLU A 571 -61.31 21.19 20.25
N ARG A 572 -60.31 21.41 21.11
CA ARG A 572 -60.40 22.40 22.19
C ARG A 572 -60.30 23.83 21.67
N ARG A 573 -59.45 24.08 20.66
CA ARG A 573 -59.28 25.42 20.08
C ARG A 573 -60.59 25.95 19.48
N HIS A 574 -61.36 25.10 18.80
CA HIS A 574 -62.68 25.48 18.29
C HIS A 574 -63.68 25.84 19.40
N HIS A 575 -63.55 25.20 20.57
CA HIS A 575 -64.44 25.46 21.70
C HIS A 575 -64.16 26.81 22.38
N PHE A 576 -62.91 27.29 22.38
CA PHE A 576 -62.55 28.54 23.06
C PHE A 576 -62.81 29.80 22.22
N VAL A 577 -62.62 29.73 20.88
CA VAL A 577 -62.96 30.86 19.98
C VAL A 577 -64.45 31.17 19.99
N GLN A 578 -65.30 30.16 20.23
CA GLN A 578 -66.75 30.36 20.30
C GLN A 578 -67.22 31.11 21.56
N PHE A 579 -66.38 31.23 22.59
CA PHE A 579 -66.69 31.96 23.82
C PHE A 579 -65.99 33.31 23.94
N GLY A 580 -65.46 33.86 22.83
CA GLY A 580 -65.08 35.27 22.73
C GLY A 580 -63.86 35.69 23.54
N LEU A 581 -62.92 34.76 23.75
CA LEU A 581 -61.57 35.08 24.25
C LEU A 581 -60.67 35.35 23.04
N ASP A 582 -60.01 36.51 23.03
CA ASP A 582 -59.04 36.92 22.01
C ASP A 582 -57.78 36.05 22.11
N ASP A 583 -57.12 35.84 20.95
CA ASP A 583 -56.05 34.86 20.76
C ASP A 583 -54.87 35.02 21.75
N ASP A 584 -54.60 36.25 22.20
CA ASP A 584 -53.46 36.56 23.09
C ASP A 584 -53.62 35.96 24.50
N ASP A 585 -54.85 35.85 25.03
CA ASP A 585 -55.11 35.26 26.35
C ASP A 585 -54.96 33.73 26.36
N ILE A 586 -55.00 33.08 25.18
CA ILE A 586 -54.85 31.62 25.06
C ILE A 586 -53.38 31.22 25.18
N ASP A 587 -52.46 32.07 24.72
CA ASP A 587 -51.02 31.77 24.71
C ASP A 587 -50.40 31.86 26.11
N ASP A 588 -50.87 32.78 26.97
CA ASP A 588 -50.41 32.92 28.37
C ASP A 588 -50.75 31.69 29.24
N MET A 589 -51.76 30.90 28.86
CA MET A 589 -52.15 29.70 29.60
C MET A 589 -51.16 28.54 29.41
N TYR A 590 -50.30 28.62 28.39
CA TYR A 590 -49.28 27.62 28.08
C TYR A 590 -47.87 28.20 28.10
N ASP A 591 -47.56 29.15 29.01
CA ASP A 591 -46.18 29.54 29.27
C ASP A 591 -45.39 28.37 29.88
N PHE A 592 -44.73 27.60 28.99
CA PHE A 592 -43.86 26.48 29.34
C PHE A 592 -42.65 26.89 30.20
N ASN A 593 -42.40 28.19 30.37
CA ASN A 593 -41.31 28.69 31.22
C ASN A 593 -41.75 28.94 32.68
N ALA A 594 -43.04 28.92 32.99
CA ALA A 594 -43.56 29.25 34.32
C ALA A 594 -43.60 28.08 35.32
N ALA A 595 -42.95 26.94 35.04
CA ALA A 595 -42.82 25.86 36.02
C ALA A 595 -41.74 26.18 37.08
N PRO A 596 -42.10 26.42 38.36
CA PRO A 596 -41.15 26.86 39.37
C PRO A 596 -40.30 25.69 39.88
N ARG A 597 -38.97 25.75 39.68
CA ARG A 597 -37.99 24.96 40.45
C ARG A 597 -37.45 25.80 41.60
N SER A 598 -38.29 25.97 42.61
CA SER A 598 -37.90 26.45 43.93
C SER A 598 -37.00 25.41 44.62
N ALA A 599 -35.68 25.67 44.69
CA ALA A 599 -34.80 25.33 45.83
C ALA A 599 -33.32 25.52 45.46
N MET A 600 -32.90 26.76 45.21
CA MET A 600 -31.50 27.16 45.40
C MET A 600 -31.49 28.57 45.97
N ARG A 601 -31.80 28.65 47.28
CA ARG A 601 -31.53 29.84 48.07
C ARG A 601 -30.90 29.39 49.39
N ASN A 602 -29.70 29.90 49.59
CA ASN A 602 -29.02 30.22 50.83
C ASN A 602 -27.84 29.35 51.28
N GLU A 603 -26.77 30.10 51.52
CA GLU A 603 -25.71 29.93 52.52
C GLU A 603 -24.55 28.99 52.19
N TYR A 604 -23.62 29.49 51.37
CA TYR A 604 -22.20 29.51 51.74
C TYR A 604 -21.55 30.81 51.23
N ASP A 605 -21.77 31.89 51.99
CA ASP A 605 -20.88 33.05 52.03
C ASP A 605 -19.64 32.67 52.87
N VAL A 606 -18.50 32.41 52.24
CA VAL A 606 -17.18 32.56 52.87
C VAL A 606 -16.19 33.13 51.84
N ALA A 607 -15.47 34.15 52.32
CA ALA A 607 -14.59 35.09 51.64
C ALA A 607 -13.35 34.49 50.92
N PRO A 608 -12.59 35.29 50.14
CA PRO A 608 -11.73 34.81 49.05
C PRO A 608 -10.32 34.47 49.51
N GLN A 609 -9.72 33.39 48.97
CA GLN A 609 -8.26 33.36 48.79
C GLN A 609 -7.73 32.26 47.84
N ALA A 610 -6.73 32.70 47.08
CA ALA A 610 -5.61 32.00 46.41
C ALA A 610 -5.84 31.30 45.05
N GLU A 611 -5.07 31.83 44.09
CA GLU A 611 -4.76 31.35 42.74
C GLU A 611 -4.19 29.92 42.67
N PRO A 612 -4.24 29.27 41.49
CA PRO A 612 -4.23 27.82 41.38
C PRO A 612 -2.85 27.20 41.59
N THR A 613 -2.81 26.13 42.37
CA THR A 613 -1.63 25.28 42.50
C THR A 613 -1.54 24.34 41.30
N CYS A 614 -0.47 24.52 40.53
CA CYS A 614 0.03 23.57 39.57
C CYS A 614 0.99 22.59 40.29
N ILE A 615 1.16 21.39 39.68
CA ILE A 615 2.28 20.42 39.80
C ILE A 615 2.02 19.12 40.60
N VAL A 616 1.94 18.04 39.80
CA VAL A 616 2.64 16.74 39.84
C VAL A 616 2.46 15.82 41.05
N ASN A 617 1.94 14.61 40.77
CA ASN A 617 2.48 13.35 41.30
C ASN A 617 1.99 12.14 40.46
N SER A 618 2.90 11.55 39.68
CA SER A 618 3.00 10.09 39.58
C SER A 618 4.47 9.72 39.42
N VAL A 619 5.10 9.56 40.59
CA VAL A 619 6.43 8.98 40.78
C VAL A 619 6.39 7.51 40.36
N ILE A 620 7.38 7.06 39.60
CA ILE A 620 7.79 5.65 39.54
C ILE A 620 9.21 5.63 40.12
N GLU A 621 9.30 5.21 41.39
CA GLU A 621 10.54 4.73 41.99
C GLU A 621 10.82 3.32 41.47
N ILE A 622 12.06 3.10 41.02
CA ILE A 622 12.65 1.77 40.89
C ILE A 622 13.71 1.72 41.99
N GLU A 623 13.51 0.84 42.96
CA GLU A 623 14.49 0.50 44.00
C GLU A 623 15.74 -0.14 43.37
N ASP A 624 16.90 0.35 43.84
CA ASP A 624 18.31 -0.07 43.63
C ASP A 624 18.73 -0.82 42.35
#